data_AF-A0A496ZB88-F1
#
_entry.id   AF-A0A496ZB88-F1
#
_cell.length_a   1.000
_cell.length_b   1.000
_cell.length_c   1.000
_cell.angle_alpha   90.00
_cell.angle_beta   90.00
_cell.angle_gamma   90.00
#
_symmetry.space_group_name_H-M   'P 1'
#
loop_
_entity.id
_entity.type
_entity.pdbx_description
1 polymer ?
#
loop_
_entity_poly.entity_id
_entity_poly.type
_entity_poly.pdbx_seq_one_letter_code
_entity_poly.pdbx_strand_id
1 'polypeptide(L)'
;MDTYKEFKHDWENVYLQFVMGILGFIQATMNNLQFLYNSAKDAIGNFQWSVCAAGKYQFKMCTGALLMGGNARVGLEDNLFLEKGVKAKSNAEQVEKIIRIARELGIEPATPDEARQMLNLKGLDKVRF
;
A
#
# COMPACT_ATOMS: atom_id res chain seq x y z
N MET A 1 34.55 -21.04 15.78
CA MET A 1 33.47 -21.78 15.10
C MET A 1 32.40 -20.74 14.80
N ASP A 2 32.69 -19.87 13.83
CA ASP A 2 31.90 -18.67 13.55
C ASP A 2 31.09 -18.91 12.28
N THR A 3 30.01 -19.67 12.41
CA THR A 3 29.12 -20.02 11.30
C THR A 3 27.83 -19.21 11.33
N TYR A 4 27.92 -17.90 11.53
CA TYR A 4 26.82 -16.98 11.23
C TYR A 4 27.43 -15.65 10.78
N LYS A 5 27.76 -15.56 9.49
CA LYS A 5 27.81 -14.24 8.85
C LYS A 5 26.39 -13.69 8.97
N GLU A 6 26.19 -12.72 9.86
CA GLU A 6 24.96 -11.95 9.92
C GLU A 6 24.72 -11.37 8.53
N PHE A 7 23.76 -11.95 7.80
CA PHE A 7 23.22 -11.32 6.61
C PHE A 7 22.50 -10.06 7.07
N LYS A 8 23.22 -8.93 7.16
CA LYS A 8 22.61 -7.61 7.23
C LYS A 8 21.84 -7.39 5.93
N HIS A 9 20.58 -7.82 5.91
CA HIS A 9 19.67 -7.52 4.83
C HIS A 9 19.33 -6.04 4.92
N ASP A 10 19.60 -5.32 3.84
CA ASP A 10 19.18 -3.94 3.66
C ASP A 10 17.70 -3.93 3.24
N TRP A 11 16.82 -4.06 4.22
CA TRP A 11 15.38 -4.03 4.05
C TRP A 11 14.84 -2.62 3.76
N GLU A 12 15.68 -1.58 3.84
CA GLU A 12 15.24 -0.19 3.60
C GLU A 12 14.71 0.01 2.18
N ASN A 13 15.18 -0.80 1.23
CA ASN A 13 14.73 -0.79 -0.16
C ASN A 13 13.52 -1.70 -0.44
N VAL A 14 12.94 -2.35 0.57
CA VAL A 14 11.76 -3.22 0.39
C VAL A 14 10.47 -2.41 0.41
N TYR A 15 9.63 -2.67 -0.60
CA TYR A 15 8.26 -2.18 -0.68
C TYR A 15 7.28 -3.31 -0.39
N LEU A 16 6.60 -3.24 0.76
CA LEU A 16 5.68 -4.28 1.23
C LEU A 16 4.22 -3.90 0.95
N GLN A 17 3.49 -4.74 0.22
CA GLN A 17 2.06 -4.54 -0.05
C GLN A 17 1.22 -5.50 0.80
N PHE A 18 0.45 -4.98 1.74
CA PHE A 18 -0.52 -5.76 2.50
C PHE A 18 -1.80 -5.93 1.68
N VAL A 19 -2.10 -7.18 1.30
CA VAL A 19 -3.31 -7.54 0.55
C VAL A 19 -4.32 -8.16 1.53
N MET A 20 -5.47 -7.51 1.72
CA MET A 20 -6.43 -7.90 2.76
C MET A 20 -7.84 -8.20 2.22
N GLY A 21 -8.58 -9.05 2.93
CA GLY A 21 -10.00 -9.30 2.66
C GLY A 21 -10.27 -10.29 1.52
N ILE A 22 -9.25 -11.02 1.06
CA ILE A 22 -9.40 -12.15 0.14
C ILE A 22 -9.90 -13.38 0.92
N LEU A 23 -10.86 -14.12 0.36
CA LEU A 23 -11.35 -15.35 0.96
C LEU A 23 -10.21 -16.35 1.17
N GLY A 24 -10.06 -16.85 2.39
CA GLY A 24 -8.98 -17.77 2.78
C GLY A 24 -7.73 -17.08 3.33
N PHE A 25 -7.68 -15.75 3.35
CA PHE A 25 -6.56 -14.97 3.88
C PHE A 25 -7.00 -14.03 5.01
N ILE A 26 -6.12 -13.14 5.44
CA ILE A 26 -6.37 -12.22 6.55
C ILE A 26 -7.53 -11.26 6.25
N GLN A 27 -8.42 -11.08 7.22
CA GLN A 27 -9.58 -10.20 7.08
C GLN A 27 -9.17 -8.72 7.04
N ALA A 28 -9.86 -7.92 6.23
CA ALA A 28 -9.68 -6.47 6.13
C ALA A 28 -10.28 -5.72 7.33
N THR A 29 -9.56 -5.73 8.45
CA THR A 29 -9.88 -4.97 9.67
C THR A 29 -8.69 -4.12 10.10
N MET A 30 -8.94 -3.02 10.81
CA MET A 30 -7.85 -2.15 11.30
C MET A 30 -6.91 -2.87 12.28
N ASN A 31 -7.45 -3.76 13.13
CA ASN A 31 -6.62 -4.56 14.05
C ASN A 31 -5.65 -5.45 13.28
N ASN A 32 -6.11 -6.08 12.19
CA ASN A 32 -5.26 -6.93 11.36
C ASN A 32 -4.24 -6.09 10.58
N LEU A 33 -4.60 -4.91 10.10
CA LEU A 33 -3.66 -4.01 9.43
C LEU A 33 -2.53 -3.59 10.38
N GLN A 34 -2.88 -3.18 11.61
CA GLN A 34 -1.91 -2.82 12.64
C GLN A 34 -1.02 -4.01 13.02
N PHE A 35 -1.62 -5.21 13.16
CA PHE A 35 -0.88 -6.43 13.42
C PHE A 35 0.16 -6.74 12.32
N LEU A 36 -0.24 -6.65 11.04
CA LEU A 36 0.67 -6.85 9.91
C LEU A 36 1.82 -5.84 9.88
N TYR A 37 1.51 -4.56 10.06
CA TYR A 37 2.53 -3.50 10.11
C TYR A 37 3.54 -3.72 11.23
N ASN A 38 3.07 -3.97 12.46
CA ASN A 38 3.94 -4.23 13.61
C ASN A 38 4.79 -5.49 13.40
N SER A 39 4.18 -6.57 12.91
CA SER A 39 4.88 -7.83 12.64
C SER A 39 5.98 -7.65 11.59
N ALA A 40 5.71 -6.91 10.52
CA ALA A 40 6.71 -6.58 9.51
C ALA A 40 7.83 -5.70 10.11
N LYS A 41 7.49 -4.69 10.90
CA LYS A 41 8.46 -3.81 11.55
C LYS A 41 9.39 -4.56 12.51
N ASP A 42 8.85 -5.48 13.29
CA ASP A 42 9.64 -6.31 14.20
C ASP A 42 10.54 -7.30 13.44
N ALA A 43 10.09 -7.79 12.29
CA ALA A 43 10.82 -8.80 11.50
C ALA A 43 11.91 -8.20 10.60
N ILE A 44 11.64 -7.07 9.92
CA ILE A 44 12.51 -6.52 8.87
C ILE A 44 12.92 -5.06 9.10
N GLY A 45 12.48 -4.43 10.19
CA GLY A 45 12.89 -3.06 10.53
C GLY A 45 12.16 -2.00 9.72
N ASN A 46 12.92 -1.12 9.05
CA ASN A 46 12.38 -0.03 8.23
C ASN A 46 12.09 -0.52 6.80
N PHE A 47 10.92 -0.14 6.27
CA PHE A 47 10.49 -0.48 4.92
C PHE A 47 9.44 0.54 4.45
N GLN A 48 9.25 0.64 3.14
CA GLN A 48 8.11 1.36 2.56
C GLN A 48 6.94 0.38 2.42
N TRP A 49 5.71 0.84 2.61
CA TRP A 49 4.57 -0.08 2.57
C TRP A 49 3.29 0.55 2.04
N SER A 50 2.37 -0.33 1.62
CA SER A 50 1.06 0.02 1.11
C SER A 50 0.03 -1.02 1.53
N VAL A 51 -1.25 -0.67 1.40
CA VAL A 51 -2.36 -1.62 1.53
C VAL A 51 -3.26 -1.60 0.29
N CYS A 52 -3.79 -2.76 -0.08
CA CYS A 52 -5.03 -2.89 -0.84
C CYS A 52 -5.99 -3.82 -0.10
N ALA A 53 -7.29 -3.63 -0.33
CA ALA A 53 -8.31 -4.46 0.28
C ALA A 53 -9.48 -4.72 -0.65
N ALA A 54 -9.97 -5.96 -0.64
CA ALA A 54 -10.98 -6.41 -1.58
C ALA A 54 -12.32 -5.66 -1.43
N GLY A 55 -12.89 -5.24 -2.56
CA GLY A 55 -14.24 -4.71 -2.67
C GLY A 55 -14.53 -3.55 -1.71
N LYS A 56 -15.62 -3.66 -0.95
CA LYS A 56 -16.13 -2.61 -0.05
C LYS A 56 -15.15 -2.14 1.03
N TYR A 57 -14.06 -2.88 1.26
CA TYR A 57 -13.05 -2.56 2.26
C TYR A 57 -11.97 -1.60 1.74
N GLN A 58 -11.82 -1.46 0.42
CA GLN A 58 -10.74 -0.71 -0.23
C GLN A 58 -10.49 0.67 0.40
N PHE A 59 -11.49 1.56 0.36
CA PHE A 59 -11.31 2.93 0.84
C PHE A 59 -11.06 2.98 2.35
N LYS A 60 -11.71 2.11 3.15
CA LYS A 60 -11.51 2.09 4.60
C LYS A 60 -10.07 1.70 4.97
N MET A 61 -9.53 0.65 4.34
CA MET A 61 -8.17 0.19 4.62
C MET A 61 -7.14 1.17 4.06
N CYS A 62 -7.33 1.69 2.85
CA CYS A 62 -6.44 2.71 2.28
C CYS A 62 -6.37 3.95 3.17
N THR A 63 -7.50 4.47 3.64
CA THR A 63 -7.54 5.60 4.59
C THR A 63 -6.82 5.25 5.89
N GLY A 64 -7.04 4.05 6.42
CA GLY A 64 -6.31 3.55 7.59
C GLY A 64 -4.79 3.53 7.40
N ALA A 65 -4.32 3.09 6.22
CA ALA A 65 -2.90 3.10 5.91
C ALA A 65 -2.33 4.52 5.81
N LEU A 66 -3.04 5.45 5.17
CA LEU A 66 -2.62 6.86 5.12
C LEU A 66 -2.46 7.47 6.52
N LEU A 67 -3.39 7.18 7.44
CA LEU A 67 -3.30 7.62 8.84
C LEU A 67 -2.11 7.01 9.60
N MET A 68 -1.64 5.84 9.18
CA MET A 68 -0.49 5.14 9.76
C MET A 68 0.84 5.49 9.08
N GLY A 69 0.84 6.42 8.12
CA GLY A 69 2.04 6.78 7.34
C GLY A 69 2.41 5.80 6.24
N GLY A 70 1.48 4.93 5.83
CA GLY A 70 1.62 4.03 4.69
C GLY A 70 1.04 4.60 3.39
N ASN A 71 1.20 3.85 2.31
CA ASN A 71 0.65 4.19 0.99
C ASN A 71 -0.68 3.45 0.73
N ALA A 72 -1.39 3.86 -0.32
CA ALA A 72 -2.68 3.30 -0.70
C ALA A 72 -2.65 2.75 -2.14
N ARG A 73 -3.26 1.58 -2.33
CA ARG A 73 -3.53 1.00 -3.65
C ARG A 73 -5.04 0.88 -3.88
N VAL A 74 -5.50 1.45 -4.98
CA VAL A 74 -6.90 1.40 -5.44
C VAL A 74 -6.96 0.94 -6.89
N GLY A 75 -8.09 0.40 -7.30
CA GLY A 75 -8.36 0.08 -8.70
C GLY A 75 -9.49 -0.92 -8.89
N LEU A 76 -9.97 -1.01 -10.11
CA LEU A 76 -10.98 -1.98 -10.55
C LEU A 76 -10.51 -3.43 -10.40
N GLU A 77 -9.20 -3.66 -10.31
CA GLU A 77 -8.63 -4.97 -9.95
C GLU A 77 -9.09 -5.41 -8.55
N ASP A 78 -9.07 -4.49 -7.58
CA ASP A 78 -9.35 -4.81 -6.18
C ASP A 78 -10.84 -4.60 -5.83
N ASN A 79 -11.53 -3.66 -6.49
CA ASN A 79 -12.90 -3.28 -6.18
C ASN A 79 -13.65 -2.70 -7.39
N LEU A 80 -14.85 -3.23 -7.69
CA LEU A 80 -15.69 -2.75 -8.80
C LEU A 80 -16.57 -1.54 -8.46
N PHE A 81 -16.61 -1.09 -7.20
CA PHE A 81 -17.57 -0.11 -6.71
C PHE A 81 -16.93 1.16 -6.16
N LEU A 82 -17.47 2.32 -6.51
CA LEU A 82 -17.08 3.59 -5.89
C LEU A 82 -17.73 3.76 -4.51
N GLU A 83 -18.98 3.32 -4.38
CA GLU A 83 -19.82 3.39 -3.17
C GLU A 83 -20.71 2.15 -3.08
N LYS A 84 -21.41 1.99 -1.95
CA LYS A 84 -22.34 0.87 -1.77
C LYS A 84 -23.42 0.92 -2.86
N GLY A 85 -23.36 -0.04 -3.79
CA GLY A 85 -24.30 -0.14 -4.91
C GLY A 85 -23.96 0.73 -6.13
N VAL A 86 -22.90 1.54 -6.09
CA VAL A 86 -22.49 2.41 -7.20
C VAL A 86 -21.22 1.85 -7.82
N LYS A 87 -21.29 1.31 -9.04
CA LYS A 87 -20.11 0.83 -9.78
C LYS A 87 -19.21 2.00 -10.13
N ALA A 88 -17.90 1.81 -10.00
CA ALA A 88 -16.93 2.75 -10.54
C ALA A 88 -16.92 2.64 -12.07
N LYS A 89 -16.92 3.79 -12.75
CA LYS A 89 -16.89 3.87 -14.21
C LYS A 89 -15.47 3.74 -14.76
N SER A 90 -14.47 4.02 -13.94
CA SER A 90 -13.05 3.96 -14.31
C SER A 90 -12.17 3.75 -13.08
N ASN A 91 -10.91 3.38 -13.29
CA ASN A 91 -9.89 3.44 -12.24
C ASN A 91 -9.70 4.87 -11.71
N ALA A 92 -9.82 5.87 -12.59
CA ALA A 92 -9.62 7.27 -12.24
C ALA A 92 -10.60 7.75 -11.16
N GLU A 93 -11.87 7.35 -11.21
CA GLU A 93 -12.85 7.72 -10.15
C GLU A 93 -12.41 7.24 -8.76
N GLN A 94 -11.76 6.08 -8.68
CA GLN A 94 -11.25 5.56 -7.41
C GLN A 94 -9.99 6.30 -6.95
N VAL A 95 -9.11 6.65 -7.89
CA VAL A 95 -7.92 7.46 -7.63
C VAL A 95 -8.32 8.85 -7.13
N GLU A 96 -9.26 9.52 -7.81
CA GLU A 96 -9.80 10.82 -7.40
C GLU A 96 -10.41 10.76 -5.99
N LYS A 97 -11.14 9.69 -5.68
CA LYS A 97 -11.74 9.50 -4.36
C LYS A 97 -10.69 9.36 -3.27
N ILE A 98 -9.64 8.55 -3.47
CA ILE A 98 -8.60 8.38 -2.44
C ILE A 98 -7.73 9.63 -2.32
N ILE A 99 -7.43 10.34 -3.42
CA ILE A 99 -6.72 11.64 -3.38
C ILE A 99 -7.53 12.68 -2.61
N ARG A 100 -8.84 12.78 -2.84
CA ARG A 100 -9.70 13.68 -2.07
C ARG A 100 -9.59 13.37 -0.57
N ILE A 101 -9.72 12.10 -0.18
CA ILE A 101 -9.58 11.69 1.22
C ILE A 101 -8.19 12.03 1.78
N ALA A 102 -7.12 11.77 1.03
CA ALA A 102 -5.75 12.08 1.44
C ALA A 102 -5.58 13.59 1.71
N ARG A 103 -6.13 14.45 0.84
CA ARG A 103 -6.07 15.90 1.01
C ARG A 103 -6.84 16.42 2.23
N GLU A 104 -7.99 15.82 2.53
CA GLU A 104 -8.71 16.11 3.80
C GLU A 104 -7.87 15.75 5.04
N LEU A 105 -6.90 14.84 4.91
CA LEU A 105 -5.94 14.46 5.96
C LEU A 105 -4.63 15.28 5.91
N GLY A 106 -4.51 16.25 4.99
CA GLY A 106 -3.29 17.03 4.78
C GLY A 106 -2.16 16.26 4.09
N ILE A 107 -2.48 15.20 3.34
CA ILE A 107 -1.53 14.35 2.62
C ILE A 107 -1.68 14.59 1.12
N GLU A 108 -0.57 14.93 0.44
CA GLU A 108 -0.54 15.05 -1.02
C GLU A 108 -0.02 13.76 -1.67
N PRO A 109 -0.58 13.35 -2.83
CA PRO A 109 -0.10 12.19 -3.57
C PRO A 109 1.27 12.47 -4.18
N ALA A 110 2.17 11.49 -4.10
CA ALA A 110 3.46 11.54 -4.77
C ALA A 110 3.28 11.55 -6.30
N THR A 111 4.05 12.39 -6.97
CA THR A 111 4.31 12.30 -8.40
C THR A 111 5.06 11.00 -8.75
N PRO A 112 5.04 10.56 -10.02
CA PRO A 112 5.81 9.39 -10.43
C PRO A 112 7.32 9.51 -10.17
N ASP A 113 7.90 10.72 -10.25
CA ASP A 113 9.33 10.93 -9.97
C ASP A 113 9.65 10.85 -8.48
N GLU A 114 8.80 11.42 -7.62
CA GLU A 114 8.91 11.26 -6.16
C GLU A 114 8.78 9.78 -5.78
N ALA A 115 7.82 9.05 -6.35
CA ALA A 115 7.66 7.62 -6.10
C ALA A 115 8.90 6.82 -6.53
N ARG A 116 9.55 7.17 -7.65
CA ARG A 116 10.82 6.55 -8.06
C ARG A 116 11.95 6.80 -7.06
N GLN A 117 12.04 8.01 -6.52
CA GLN A 117 13.04 8.35 -5.50
C GLN A 117 12.77 7.60 -4.19
N MET A 118 11.52 7.62 -3.71
CA MET A 118 11.10 6.92 -2.48
C MET A 118 11.37 5.43 -2.53
N LEU A 119 11.19 4.80 -3.70
CA LEU A 119 11.32 3.35 -3.89
C LEU A 119 12.65 2.95 -4.55
N ASN A 120 13.60 3.88 -4.70
CA ASN A 120 14.92 3.65 -5.30
C ASN A 120 14.84 2.93 -6.67
N LEU A 121 13.94 3.40 -7.55
CA LEU A 121 13.70 2.77 -8.85
C LEU A 121 14.71 3.25 -9.90
N LYS A 122 15.07 2.34 -10.81
CA LYS A 122 16.11 2.55 -11.84
C LYS A 122 15.89 3.71 -12.83
N GLY A 123 14.66 4.21 -12.99
CA GLY A 123 14.28 5.23 -13.96
C GLY A 123 13.53 4.69 -15.19
N LEU A 124 12.82 5.57 -15.90
CA LEU A 124 12.01 5.24 -17.09
C LEU A 124 12.87 4.83 -18.29
N ASP A 125 14.07 5.38 -18.43
CA ASP A 125 15.02 5.13 -19.51
C ASP A 125 15.68 3.73 -19.43
N LYS A 126 15.53 3.03 -18.31
CA LYS A 126 16.20 1.74 -18.04
C LYS A 126 15.25 0.53 -18.08
N VAL A 127 14.11 0.66 -18.74
CA VAL A 127 13.12 -0.41 -18.95
C VAL A 127 13.20 -0.95 -20.39
N ARG A 128 12.71 -2.17 -20.64
CA ARG A 128 12.75 -2.83 -21.95
C ARG A 128 11.33 -3.23 -22.39
N PHE A 129 10.51 -2.23 -22.69
CA PHE A 129 9.15 -2.40 -23.22
C PHE A 129 8.87 -1.36 -24.29
#